data_AF-A0A178F5P4-F1
#
_entry.id   AF-A0A178F5P4-F1
#
_cell.length_a   1.000
_cell.length_b   1.000
_cell.length_c   1.000
_cell.angle_alpha   90.00
_cell.angle_beta   90.00
_cell.angle_gamma   90.00
#
_symmetry.space_group_name_H-M   'P 1'
#
loop_
_entity.id
_entity.type
_entity.pdbx_description
1 polymer ?
#
loop_
_entity_poly.entity_id
_entity_poly.type
_entity_poly.pdbx_seq_one_letter_code
_entity_poly.pdbx_strand_id
1 'polypeptide(L)'
;MALCPRLQLLPPTTTLVAVIFWALILHLLGTVIIHPVNAYSIRVLPDPSIVPGDTLLENHQFGSGLAVELRPINVDARLSAPTDTANNNIVIQHQRQKRDSPDHDTATPTSKPSVILKPSHSGDPVKTSIIVTSPTVSVGPAPTAFDTNRSENTTTSCMEFFDSFLSNATFNDCIPVSVLLTTSSSFFQKTKTFSSITQTLGSACAVDADKCTSLLSYYAEEIGKKGACNEDLTKGNPLVIAAKTGFLAYRAMRDATCLTNPETNNYCFAEAITDPRMTANVYIYHLALGYSLSAGRPKCGKCLPPTMKVLRQAAGNKQQPVSEVYVTAATQVNVACGPNFVTASLSSGACSSFHPLPFSLMFLLIGILGFFLS
;
A
#
# COMPACT_ATOMS: atom_id res chain seq x y z
N MET A 1 -69.51 -24.97 -30.91
CA MET A 1 -70.45 -25.89 -30.25
C MET A 1 -69.75 -26.48 -29.04
N ALA A 2 -70.35 -26.29 -27.86
CA ALA A 2 -69.79 -26.67 -26.57
C ALA A 2 -69.81 -28.17 -26.33
N LEU A 3 -68.86 -28.68 -25.53
CA LEU A 3 -69.05 -29.77 -24.56
C LEU A 3 -67.85 -29.86 -23.60
N CYS A 4 -68.16 -29.81 -22.30
CA CYS A 4 -67.27 -29.95 -21.14
C CYS A 4 -66.55 -31.31 -21.04
N PRO A 5 -65.52 -31.40 -20.17
CA PRO A 5 -65.38 -32.58 -19.32
C PRO A 5 -65.29 -32.26 -17.82
N ARG A 6 -65.72 -33.29 -17.07
CA ARG A 6 -65.98 -33.39 -15.63
C ARG A 6 -64.81 -33.05 -14.71
N LEU A 7 -65.16 -32.35 -13.63
CA LEU A 7 -64.43 -32.26 -12.37
C LEU A 7 -64.49 -33.60 -11.61
N GLN A 8 -63.35 -34.16 -11.19
CA GLN A 8 -63.27 -35.19 -10.15
C GLN A 8 -62.57 -34.59 -8.92
N LEU A 9 -63.28 -34.61 -7.78
CA LEU A 9 -62.79 -34.19 -6.46
C LEU A 9 -61.81 -35.23 -5.88
N LEU A 10 -60.69 -34.76 -5.33
CA LEU A 10 -59.81 -35.51 -4.41
C LEU A 10 -59.91 -34.88 -2.98
N PRO A 11 -59.68 -35.65 -1.90
CA PRO A 11 -60.14 -35.32 -0.55
C PRO A 11 -59.27 -34.29 0.21
N PRO A 12 -59.84 -33.59 1.22
CA PRO A 12 -59.28 -32.37 1.81
C PRO A 12 -58.51 -32.62 3.11
N THR A 13 -57.43 -33.41 3.09
CA THR A 13 -56.65 -33.66 4.33
C THR A 13 -55.14 -33.51 4.19
N THR A 14 -54.60 -33.33 2.99
CA THR A 14 -53.14 -33.18 2.77
C THR A 14 -52.67 -31.74 2.58
N THR A 15 -53.58 -30.77 2.43
CA THR A 15 -53.22 -29.36 2.23
C THR A 15 -52.91 -28.63 3.54
N LEU A 16 -53.49 -29.05 4.66
CA LEU A 16 -53.38 -28.30 5.92
C LEU A 16 -52.01 -28.47 6.58
N VAL A 17 -51.41 -29.65 6.51
CA VAL A 17 -50.05 -29.92 7.04
C VAL A 17 -48.99 -29.20 6.20
N ALA A 18 -49.17 -29.15 4.87
CA ALA A 18 -48.25 -28.44 3.99
C ALA A 18 -48.28 -26.92 4.23
N VAL A 19 -49.47 -26.32 4.42
CA VAL A 19 -49.59 -24.89 4.69
C VAL A 19 -48.98 -24.51 6.05
N ILE A 20 -49.18 -25.33 7.09
CA ILE A 20 -48.58 -25.09 8.42
C ILE A 20 -47.05 -25.21 8.37
N PHE A 21 -46.53 -26.19 7.62
CA PHE A 21 -45.08 -26.37 7.48
C PHE A 21 -44.42 -25.19 6.74
N TRP A 22 -45.05 -24.71 5.65
CA TRP A 22 -44.58 -23.52 4.94
C TRP A 22 -44.69 -22.24 5.78
N ALA A 23 -45.75 -22.09 6.59
CA ALA A 23 -45.92 -20.93 7.48
C ALA A 23 -44.87 -20.89 8.60
N LEU A 24 -44.51 -22.04 9.17
CA LEU A 24 -43.46 -22.15 10.20
C LEU A 24 -42.07 -21.86 9.63
N ILE A 25 -41.78 -22.29 8.40
CA ILE A 25 -40.51 -21.97 7.72
C ILE A 25 -40.42 -20.47 7.41
N LEU A 26 -41.52 -19.84 6.97
CA LEU A 26 -41.57 -18.39 6.73
C LEU A 26 -41.42 -17.56 8.02
N HIS A 27 -41.91 -18.04 9.17
CA HIS A 27 -41.69 -17.39 10.45
C HIS A 27 -40.28 -17.59 11.01
N LEU A 28 -39.64 -18.74 10.80
CA LEU A 28 -38.25 -18.98 11.21
C LEU A 28 -37.23 -18.20 10.34
N LEU A 29 -37.56 -17.92 9.07
CA LEU A 29 -36.74 -17.09 8.19
C LEU A 29 -37.00 -15.58 8.37
N GLY A 30 -38.15 -15.19 8.93
CA GLY A 30 -38.53 -13.80 9.16
C GLY A 30 -37.86 -13.13 10.37
N THR A 31 -37.24 -13.89 11.27
CA THR A 31 -36.60 -13.34 12.49
C THR A 31 -35.08 -13.14 12.38
N VAL A 32 -34.47 -13.41 11.21
CA VAL A 32 -33.02 -13.29 10.99
C VAL A 32 -32.62 -12.07 10.14
N ILE A 33 -33.57 -11.22 9.72
CA ILE A 33 -33.26 -10.01 8.92
C ILE A 33 -33.85 -8.75 9.55
N ILE A 34 -33.36 -8.37 10.74
CA ILE A 34 -33.37 -6.96 11.18
C ILE A 34 -32.05 -6.66 11.91
N HIS A 35 -30.99 -6.47 11.14
CA HIS A 35 -29.93 -5.55 11.52
C HIS A 35 -29.66 -4.63 10.32
N PRO A 36 -29.96 -3.33 10.41
CA PRO A 36 -29.54 -2.38 9.38
C PRO A 36 -28.01 -2.26 9.43
N VAL A 37 -27.35 -2.72 8.38
CA VAL A 37 -25.94 -2.39 8.11
C VAL A 37 -25.89 -0.90 7.81
N ASN A 38 -25.33 -0.16 8.75
CA ASN A 38 -25.21 1.28 8.71
C ASN A 38 -24.15 1.67 7.65
N ALA A 39 -24.60 1.97 6.44
CA ALA A 39 -23.77 2.55 5.40
C ALA A 39 -23.63 4.05 5.66
N TYR A 40 -22.63 4.46 6.44
CA TYR A 40 -22.24 5.86 6.49
C TYR A 40 -21.36 6.19 5.28
N SER A 41 -22.01 6.63 4.21
CA SER A 41 -21.37 7.42 3.16
C SER A 41 -21.79 8.87 3.37
N ILE A 42 -20.97 9.65 4.09
CA ILE A 42 -21.17 11.10 4.17
C ILE A 42 -20.66 11.71 2.86
N ARG A 43 -21.57 12.00 1.94
CA ARG A 43 -21.38 13.04 0.92
C ARG A 43 -22.05 14.31 1.44
N VAL A 44 -21.26 15.34 1.74
CA VAL A 44 -21.77 16.71 1.84
C VAL A 44 -21.63 17.34 0.45
N LEU A 45 -22.77 17.58 -0.19
CA LEU A 45 -22.90 18.47 -1.34
C LEU A 45 -23.41 19.82 -0.80
N PRO A 46 -22.75 20.96 -1.05
CA PRO A 46 -23.32 22.27 -0.72
C PRO A 46 -24.26 22.75 -1.83
N ASP A 47 -25.43 23.25 -1.42
CA ASP A 47 -26.40 24.01 -2.21
C ASP A 47 -25.84 25.40 -2.57
N PRO A 48 -26.00 25.95 -3.79
CA PRO A 48 -25.31 27.16 -4.22
C PRO A 48 -26.21 28.39 -4.04
N SER A 49 -26.15 29.00 -2.87
CA SER A 49 -26.54 30.41 -2.74
C SER A 49 -26.03 30.98 -1.42
N ILE A 50 -25.06 31.89 -1.55
CA ILE A 50 -24.68 33.03 -0.68
C ILE A 50 -23.14 33.20 -0.65
N VAL A 51 -22.68 34.37 -1.08
CA VAL A 51 -21.29 34.89 -1.09
C VAL A 51 -21.40 36.36 -0.67
N PRO A 52 -20.38 37.02 -0.04
CA PRO A 52 -19.26 36.55 0.78
C PRO A 52 -19.18 37.24 2.16
N GLY A 53 -18.40 36.66 3.07
CA GLY A 53 -17.88 37.35 4.26
C GLY A 53 -16.73 36.55 4.86
N ASP A 54 -15.54 37.16 4.89
CA ASP A 54 -14.25 36.57 5.25
C ASP A 54 -14.27 35.74 6.54
N THR A 55 -13.75 34.51 6.49
CA THR A 55 -13.13 33.83 7.65
C THR A 55 -12.22 32.67 7.19
N LEU A 56 -11.11 32.56 7.91
CA LEU A 56 -9.92 31.71 7.73
C LEU A 56 -10.14 30.21 8.05
N LEU A 57 -9.31 29.37 7.39
CA LEU A 57 -9.01 27.93 7.59
C LEU A 57 -10.15 26.93 7.22
N GLU A 58 -9.93 25.86 6.46
CA GLU A 58 -9.00 24.76 6.77
C GLU A 58 -8.65 23.93 5.51
N ASN A 59 -7.36 23.85 5.17
CA ASN A 59 -6.80 22.90 4.21
C ASN A 59 -5.95 21.91 5.01
N HIS A 60 -6.33 20.62 5.03
CA HIS A 60 -5.50 19.57 5.63
C HIS A 60 -4.26 19.34 4.76
N GLN A 61 -3.16 19.93 5.20
CA GLN A 61 -1.84 19.83 4.59
C GLN A 61 -1.06 18.70 5.26
N PHE A 62 -0.65 17.71 4.47
CA PHE A 62 0.43 16.79 4.80
C PHE A 62 1.67 17.58 5.25
N GLY A 63 2.31 17.12 6.32
CA GLY A 63 3.42 17.81 6.98
C GLY A 63 4.53 18.26 6.02
N SER A 64 4.62 19.58 5.85
CA SER A 64 5.78 20.26 5.27
C SER A 64 6.91 20.26 6.30
N GLY A 65 7.79 19.27 6.23
CA GLY A 65 9.05 19.25 6.98
C GLY A 65 10.24 19.59 6.07
N LEU A 66 10.42 20.86 5.72
CA LEU A 66 11.69 21.46 5.28
C LEU A 66 11.53 22.99 5.12
N ALA A 67 11.70 23.72 6.21
CA ALA A 67 12.05 25.13 6.14
C ALA A 67 13.56 25.20 5.84
N VAL A 68 13.92 25.36 4.57
CA VAL A 68 15.24 25.90 4.21
C VAL A 68 15.14 27.40 4.46
N GLU A 69 15.79 27.85 5.53
CA GLU A 69 15.95 29.26 5.84
C GLU A 69 16.84 29.90 4.77
N LEU A 70 16.22 30.48 3.75
CA LEU A 70 16.86 31.37 2.80
C LEU A 70 17.10 32.71 3.51
N ARG A 71 18.33 32.92 3.99
CA ARG A 71 18.81 34.24 4.38
C ARG A 71 18.76 35.18 3.16
N PRO A 72 18.09 36.35 3.23
CA PRO A 72 18.16 37.33 2.17
C PRO A 72 19.52 38.03 2.16
N ILE A 73 20.22 37.97 1.03
CA ILE A 73 21.34 38.88 0.73
C ILE A 73 20.71 40.22 0.39
N ASN A 74 20.98 41.22 1.23
CA ASN A 74 20.61 42.61 1.00
C ASN A 74 21.41 43.16 -0.18
N VAL A 75 20.72 43.60 -1.23
CA VAL A 75 21.32 44.47 -2.26
C VAL A 75 20.45 45.71 -2.36
N ASP A 76 20.95 46.78 -1.76
CA ASP A 76 20.38 48.12 -1.84
C ASP A 76 20.26 48.56 -3.30
N ALA A 77 19.03 48.90 -3.70
CA ALA A 77 18.74 49.58 -4.94
C ALA A 77 18.85 51.10 -4.73
N ARG A 78 20.00 51.68 -5.08
CA ARG A 78 20.11 53.10 -5.45
C ARG A 78 21.23 53.27 -6.49
N LEU A 79 20.88 53.32 -7.78
CA LEU A 79 21.18 54.49 -8.63
C LEU A 79 20.57 54.34 -10.03
N SER A 80 20.10 55.47 -10.52
CA SER A 80 19.37 55.72 -11.76
C SER A 80 20.07 55.27 -13.04
N ALA A 81 19.28 54.90 -14.04
CA ALA A 81 19.71 54.79 -15.43
C ALA A 81 20.14 56.15 -16.01
N PRO A 82 21.09 56.13 -16.96
CA PRO A 82 20.77 56.72 -18.25
C PRO A 82 21.20 55.85 -19.45
N THR A 83 20.48 56.05 -20.54
CA THR A 83 20.69 55.62 -21.92
C THR A 83 22.07 55.98 -22.47
N ASP A 84 22.73 55.07 -23.21
CA ASP A 84 23.09 55.28 -24.63
C ASP A 84 23.83 54.09 -25.29
N THR A 85 23.35 53.75 -26.48
CA THR A 85 24.05 53.42 -27.76
C THR A 85 25.45 52.76 -27.78
N ALA A 86 25.54 51.69 -28.59
CA ALA A 86 26.67 51.21 -29.43
C ALA A 86 27.35 49.86 -29.07
N ASN A 87 27.26 48.94 -30.05
CA ASN A 87 28.29 47.99 -30.52
C ASN A 87 29.35 47.46 -29.53
N ASN A 88 29.37 46.15 -29.31
CA ASN A 88 30.36 45.25 -29.93
C ASN A 88 30.32 43.82 -29.34
N ASN A 89 30.50 42.89 -30.25
CA ASN A 89 30.70 41.46 -30.07
C ASN A 89 31.98 41.21 -29.27
N ILE A 90 32.04 40.21 -28.37
CA ILE A 90 33.26 39.45 -28.10
C ILE A 90 32.92 38.07 -27.52
N VAL A 91 33.45 37.08 -28.22
CA VAL A 91 33.62 35.66 -27.88
C VAL A 91 34.75 35.55 -26.85
N ILE A 92 34.59 34.77 -25.78
CA ILE A 92 35.72 34.38 -24.92
C ILE A 92 35.91 32.86 -25.00
N GLN A 93 37.01 32.48 -25.67
CA GLN A 93 37.61 31.16 -25.64
C GLN A 93 38.57 30.99 -24.45
N HIS A 94 38.77 29.74 -24.06
CA HIS A 94 39.86 29.23 -23.22
C HIS A 94 41.25 29.63 -23.72
N GLN A 95 42.17 29.95 -22.79
CA GLN A 95 43.56 29.47 -22.89
C GLN A 95 44.34 29.53 -21.57
N ARG A 96 45.27 28.57 -21.44
CA ARG A 96 46.13 28.20 -20.31
C ARG A 96 47.55 28.08 -20.84
N GLN A 97 48.56 28.73 -20.22
CA GLN A 97 50.03 28.49 -20.31
C GLN A 97 50.77 29.66 -19.62
N LYS A 98 52.00 29.65 -19.05
CA LYS A 98 53.22 28.78 -19.00
C LYS A 98 54.16 29.44 -17.93
N ARG A 99 54.75 28.74 -16.94
CA ARG A 99 56.08 28.09 -16.81
C ARG A 99 57.32 29.00 -17.01
N ASP A 100 58.18 29.09 -15.98
CA ASP A 100 59.59 29.55 -16.02
C ASP A 100 60.54 28.54 -15.31
N SER A 101 61.80 28.49 -15.79
CA SER A 101 62.96 27.60 -15.46
C SER A 101 64.00 28.35 -14.56
N PRO A 102 65.24 27.88 -14.20
CA PRO A 102 66.12 26.84 -14.80
C PRO A 102 66.95 25.90 -13.84
N ASP A 103 67.76 25.04 -14.47
CA ASP A 103 68.56 23.86 -14.04
C ASP A 103 69.82 24.06 -13.15
N HIS A 104 70.26 22.98 -12.48
CA HIS A 104 71.69 22.56 -12.37
C HIS A 104 71.88 21.04 -12.04
N ASP A 105 72.48 20.32 -13.00
CA ASP A 105 73.41 19.16 -13.03
C ASP A 105 73.50 17.98 -12.00
N THR A 106 73.45 16.77 -12.61
CA THR A 106 74.42 15.64 -12.59
C THR A 106 74.35 14.47 -11.57
N ALA A 107 74.33 13.26 -12.17
CA ALA A 107 74.83 11.91 -11.75
C ALA A 107 73.87 10.81 -11.20
N THR A 108 73.74 9.81 -12.10
CA THR A 108 73.29 8.39 -12.18
C THR A 108 73.61 7.42 -11.00
N PRO A 109 73.28 6.09 -11.06
CA PRO A 109 72.07 5.40 -10.56
C PRO A 109 72.35 4.28 -9.51
N THR A 110 71.44 3.94 -8.57
CA THR A 110 71.47 2.60 -7.91
C THR A 110 70.12 2.16 -7.33
N SER A 111 69.70 0.94 -7.72
CA SER A 111 68.77 -0.02 -7.10
C SER A 111 67.36 0.38 -6.65
N LYS A 112 66.35 -0.06 -7.43
CA LYS A 112 65.12 -0.67 -6.89
C LYS A 112 65.41 -2.14 -6.49
N PRO A 113 64.63 -2.74 -5.59
CA PRO A 113 63.63 -3.68 -6.09
C PRO A 113 62.21 -3.47 -5.54
N SER A 114 61.24 -3.53 -6.46
CA SER A 114 59.82 -3.77 -6.19
C SER A 114 59.63 -5.17 -5.59
N VAL A 115 58.85 -5.27 -4.51
CA VAL A 115 58.41 -6.56 -3.96
C VAL A 115 57.28 -7.12 -4.82
N ILE A 116 57.61 -8.11 -5.65
CA ILE A 116 56.65 -8.99 -6.34
C ILE A 116 56.59 -10.27 -5.50
N LEU A 117 55.48 -10.50 -4.79
CA LEU A 117 55.21 -11.76 -4.10
C LEU A 117 54.62 -12.76 -5.09
N LYS A 118 55.39 -13.81 -5.37
CA LYS A 118 55.03 -14.98 -6.18
C LYS A 118 54.33 -16.01 -5.29
N PRO A 119 53.15 -16.56 -5.64
CA PRO A 119 52.59 -17.68 -4.91
C PRO A 119 53.27 -18.99 -5.34
N SER A 120 53.64 -19.79 -4.35
CA SER A 120 54.08 -21.18 -4.50
C SER A 120 52.88 -22.10 -4.29
N HIS A 121 52.58 -22.98 -5.24
CA HIS A 121 51.59 -24.04 -5.08
C HIS A 121 52.20 -25.40 -5.45
N SER A 122 52.14 -26.33 -4.51
CA SER A 122 52.13 -27.78 -4.71
C SER A 122 51.23 -28.38 -3.62
N GLY A 123 50.22 -29.16 -4.02
CA GLY A 123 49.40 -30.00 -3.13
C GLY A 123 47.88 -29.78 -3.19
N ASP A 124 47.20 -30.62 -3.99
CA ASP A 124 45.83 -31.21 -3.96
C ASP A 124 44.55 -30.45 -3.49
N PRO A 125 43.36 -30.79 -4.05
CA PRO A 125 42.20 -29.90 -4.07
C PRO A 125 41.32 -30.05 -2.83
N VAL A 126 41.31 -29.03 -1.97
CA VAL A 126 40.27 -28.85 -0.95
C VAL A 126 39.14 -28.02 -1.55
N LYS A 127 37.93 -28.59 -1.51
CA LYS A 127 36.68 -27.99 -2.01
C LYS A 127 36.25 -26.86 -1.06
N THR A 128 36.87 -25.69 -1.18
CA THR A 128 36.55 -24.52 -0.34
C THR A 128 35.47 -23.69 -1.00
N SER A 129 34.25 -23.75 -0.45
CA SER A 129 33.14 -22.87 -0.77
C SER A 129 33.56 -21.41 -0.50
N ILE A 130 33.56 -20.59 -1.54
CA ILE A 130 33.77 -19.14 -1.41
C ILE A 130 32.50 -18.57 -0.75
N ILE A 131 32.54 -18.37 0.56
CA ILE A 131 31.55 -17.54 1.25
C ILE A 131 31.87 -16.10 0.82
N VAL A 132 31.08 -15.57 -0.10
CA VAL A 132 31.05 -14.14 -0.37
C VAL A 132 30.43 -13.48 0.86
N THR A 133 31.26 -13.04 1.78
CA THR A 133 30.82 -12.18 2.88
C THR A 133 30.47 -10.83 2.28
N SER A 134 29.18 -10.65 1.96
CA SER A 134 28.62 -9.34 1.63
C SER A 134 28.95 -8.36 2.76
N PRO A 135 29.37 -7.12 2.48
CA PRO A 135 29.62 -6.15 3.54
C PRO A 135 28.34 -5.99 4.35
N THR A 136 28.42 -6.33 5.64
CA THR A 136 27.36 -6.05 6.62
C THR A 136 27.33 -4.55 6.83
N VAL A 137 26.65 -3.84 5.93
CA VAL A 137 26.26 -2.45 6.19
C VAL A 137 25.37 -2.52 7.42
N SER A 138 25.80 -1.87 8.51
CA SER A 138 25.04 -1.81 9.76
C SER A 138 23.60 -1.42 9.44
N VAL A 139 22.68 -2.38 9.64
CA VAL A 139 21.25 -2.19 9.46
C VAL A 139 20.85 -1.25 10.59
N GLY A 140 20.75 0.05 10.30
CA GLY A 140 20.14 0.97 11.26
C GLY A 140 18.74 0.44 11.64
N PRO A 141 18.24 0.73 12.85
CA PRO A 141 17.06 0.06 13.40
C PRO A 141 15.88 0.08 12.42
N ALA A 142 15.07 -0.99 12.48
CA ALA A 142 13.82 -1.06 11.75
C ALA A 142 12.91 0.11 12.15
N PRO A 143 12.11 0.66 11.22
CA PRO A 143 11.19 1.73 11.53
C PRO A 143 10.06 1.25 12.44
N THR A 144 9.60 2.12 13.32
CA THR A 144 8.58 1.82 14.32
C THR A 144 7.27 2.51 13.96
N ALA A 145 6.14 1.78 14.02
CA ALA A 145 4.81 2.34 13.81
C ALA A 145 4.42 3.27 14.97
N PHE A 146 3.67 4.34 14.68
CA PHE A 146 3.18 5.29 15.68
C PHE A 146 4.29 5.90 16.56
N ASP A 147 5.48 6.14 15.98
CA ASP A 147 6.61 6.78 16.66
C ASP A 147 6.54 8.33 16.64
N THR A 148 5.49 8.88 16.03
CA THR A 148 5.10 10.29 16.15
C THR A 148 4.16 10.48 17.32
N ASN A 149 4.17 11.68 17.90
CA ASN A 149 3.40 12.03 19.10
C ASN A 149 1.94 11.52 19.01
N ARG A 150 1.62 10.53 19.84
CA ARG A 150 0.35 9.81 19.85
C ARG A 150 -0.62 10.62 20.70
N SER A 151 -1.62 11.25 20.09
CA SER A 151 -2.46 12.24 20.77
C SER A 151 -3.18 11.64 21.99
N GLU A 152 -3.33 12.46 23.03
CA GLU A 152 -4.00 12.08 24.29
C GLU A 152 -5.53 11.98 24.17
N ASN A 153 -6.10 12.21 22.99
CA ASN A 153 -7.56 12.21 22.77
C ASN A 153 -8.09 10.82 22.38
N THR A 154 -7.68 9.78 23.12
CA THR A 154 -8.20 8.41 22.99
C THR A 154 -8.54 7.84 24.36
N THR A 155 -9.42 6.85 24.40
CA THR A 155 -9.75 6.15 25.64
C THR A 155 -8.55 5.37 26.18
N THR A 156 -8.50 5.17 27.51
CA THR A 156 -7.45 4.37 28.15
C THR A 156 -7.36 2.95 27.58
N SER A 157 -8.48 2.29 27.35
CA SER A 157 -8.51 0.94 26.76
C SER A 157 -7.95 0.91 25.34
N CYS A 158 -8.15 1.97 24.57
CA CYS A 158 -7.54 2.08 23.25
C CYS A 158 -6.03 2.28 23.35
N MET A 159 -5.58 3.07 24.33
CA MET A 159 -4.16 3.26 24.56
C MET A 159 -3.45 1.95 24.89
N GLU A 160 -4.01 1.19 25.84
CA GLU A 160 -3.54 -0.15 26.22
C GLU A 160 -3.52 -1.13 25.04
N PHE A 161 -4.54 -1.09 24.18
CA PHE A 161 -4.60 -1.96 23.00
C PHE A 161 -3.43 -1.71 22.05
N PHE A 162 -3.07 -0.46 21.77
CA PHE A 162 -1.90 -0.22 20.93
C PHE A 162 -0.60 -0.61 21.61
N ASP A 163 -0.46 -0.34 22.92
CA ASP A 163 0.74 -0.72 23.64
C ASP A 163 0.95 -2.25 23.57
N SER A 164 -0.16 -3.01 23.53
CA SER A 164 -0.13 -4.47 23.34
C SER A 164 0.46 -4.91 21.99
N PHE A 165 0.10 -4.28 20.87
CA PHE A 165 0.65 -4.67 19.57
C PHE A 165 2.02 -4.03 19.30
N LEU A 166 2.27 -2.81 19.80
CA LEU A 166 3.57 -2.13 19.65
C LEU A 166 4.67 -2.81 20.46
N SER A 167 4.33 -3.44 21.58
CA SER A 167 5.27 -4.27 22.35
C SER A 167 5.41 -5.71 21.81
N ASN A 168 4.57 -6.12 20.84
CA ASN A 168 4.61 -7.46 20.27
C ASN A 168 5.79 -7.60 19.30
N ALA A 169 6.75 -8.48 19.60
CA ALA A 169 7.92 -8.69 18.76
C ALA A 169 7.54 -9.16 17.33
N THR A 170 6.54 -10.04 17.19
CA THR A 170 6.11 -10.51 15.86
C THR A 170 5.52 -9.37 15.02
N PHE A 171 4.76 -8.46 15.64
CA PHE A 171 4.26 -7.27 14.93
C PHE A 171 5.41 -6.40 14.40
N ASN A 172 6.43 -6.15 15.23
CA ASN A 172 7.59 -5.35 14.84
C ASN A 172 8.42 -6.04 13.75
N ASP A 173 8.58 -7.37 13.85
CA ASP A 173 9.28 -8.17 12.84
C ASP A 173 8.58 -8.14 11.48
N CYS A 174 7.26 -7.92 11.43
CA CYS A 174 6.50 -7.87 10.18
C CYS A 174 6.74 -6.62 9.34
N ILE A 175 7.38 -5.57 9.90
CA ILE A 175 7.67 -4.28 9.26
C ILE A 175 6.50 -3.81 8.37
N PRO A 176 5.32 -3.56 8.96
CA PRO A 176 4.10 -3.36 8.20
C PRO A 176 4.09 -2.01 7.48
N VAL A 177 4.59 -1.97 6.24
CA VAL A 177 4.67 -0.75 5.42
C VAL A 177 3.32 -0.05 5.30
N SER A 178 2.21 -0.80 5.30
CA SER A 178 0.84 -0.25 5.30
C SER A 178 0.54 0.62 6.53
N VAL A 179 1.07 0.28 7.70
CA VAL A 179 0.92 1.05 8.94
C VAL A 179 1.99 2.13 9.00
N LEU A 180 3.23 1.80 8.67
CA LEU A 180 4.37 2.71 8.75
C LEU A 180 4.20 3.93 7.84
N LEU A 181 3.66 3.74 6.63
CA LEU A 181 3.53 4.79 5.62
C LEU A 181 2.76 6.02 6.10
N THR A 182 1.83 5.87 7.05
CA THR A 182 1.00 6.97 7.55
C THR A 182 1.29 7.34 9.01
N THR A 183 2.14 6.58 9.71
CA THR A 183 2.26 6.68 11.18
C THR A 183 3.69 6.74 11.70
N SER A 184 4.70 6.60 10.83
CA SER A 184 6.09 6.42 11.25
C SER A 184 7.01 7.50 10.69
N SER A 185 7.46 8.40 11.56
CA SER A 185 8.56 9.33 11.31
C SER A 185 9.86 8.61 10.98
N SER A 186 10.19 7.50 11.65
CA SER A 186 11.39 6.72 11.34
C SER A 186 11.31 6.07 9.95
N PHE A 187 10.14 5.59 9.52
CA PHE A 187 9.94 5.14 8.13
C PHE A 187 10.14 6.28 7.15
N PHE A 188 9.58 7.47 7.40
CA PHE A 188 9.82 8.65 6.56
C PHE A 188 11.30 9.05 6.50
N GLN A 189 12.10 8.82 7.55
CA GLN A 189 13.55 9.01 7.45
C GLN A 189 14.18 7.98 6.50
N LYS A 190 13.74 6.73 6.52
CA LYS A 190 14.23 5.68 5.62
C LYS A 190 13.89 5.96 4.16
N THR A 191 12.78 6.65 3.86
CA THR A 191 12.40 7.00 2.48
C THR A 191 13.24 8.13 1.86
N LYS A 192 14.06 8.84 2.64
CA LYS A 192 14.88 9.97 2.14
C LYS A 192 16.02 9.55 1.23
N THR A 193 16.48 8.30 1.32
CA THR A 193 17.56 7.80 0.47
C THR A 193 17.21 6.44 -0.11
N PHE A 194 17.58 6.21 -1.36
CA PHE A 194 17.28 4.98 -2.08
C PHE A 194 17.81 3.73 -1.36
N SER A 195 19.03 3.79 -0.82
CA SER A 195 19.63 2.67 -0.07
C SER A 195 18.85 2.33 1.20
N SER A 196 18.44 3.33 1.99
CA SER A 196 17.76 3.11 3.27
C SER A 196 16.36 2.51 3.09
N ILE A 197 15.61 2.97 2.10
CA ILE A 197 14.29 2.39 1.80
C ILE A 197 14.43 0.99 1.20
N THR A 198 15.42 0.77 0.33
CA THR A 198 15.68 -0.56 -0.26
C THR A 198 16.02 -1.59 0.81
N GLN A 199 16.82 -1.22 1.82
CA GLN A 199 17.14 -2.10 2.95
C GLN A 199 15.91 -2.42 3.82
N THR A 200 15.09 -1.40 4.10
CA THR A 200 13.83 -1.57 4.84
C THR A 200 12.88 -2.51 4.09
N LEU A 201 12.70 -2.30 2.78
CA LEU A 201 11.87 -3.17 1.94
C LEU A 201 12.45 -4.58 1.85
N GLY A 202 13.76 -4.74 1.70
CA GLY A 202 14.42 -6.05 1.72
C GLY A 202 14.10 -6.85 2.98
N SER A 203 14.09 -6.17 4.14
CA SER A 203 13.72 -6.79 5.41
C SER A 203 12.22 -7.13 5.45
N ALA A 204 11.35 -6.19 5.08
CA ALA A 204 9.89 -6.37 5.08
C ALA A 204 9.43 -7.46 4.09
N CYS A 205 10.11 -7.63 2.96
CA CYS A 205 9.79 -8.61 1.93
C CYS A 205 10.31 -10.02 2.24
N ALA A 206 11.28 -10.14 3.16
CA ALA A 206 11.84 -11.41 3.60
C ALA A 206 11.01 -12.10 4.69
N VAL A 207 10.08 -11.38 5.33
CA VAL A 207 9.21 -11.93 6.39
C VAL A 207 8.18 -12.90 5.83
N ASP A 208 7.71 -13.81 6.67
CA ASP A 208 6.57 -14.69 6.38
C ASP A 208 5.29 -13.85 6.17
N ALA A 209 4.87 -13.76 4.91
CA ALA A 209 3.73 -12.95 4.51
C ALA A 209 2.43 -13.42 5.16
N ASP A 210 2.22 -14.73 5.30
CA ASP A 210 0.96 -15.30 5.76
C ASP A 210 0.85 -15.19 7.28
N LYS A 211 1.96 -15.40 8.00
CA LYS A 211 2.05 -15.15 9.44
C LYS A 211 1.71 -13.70 9.76
N CYS A 212 2.34 -12.76 9.07
CA CYS A 212 2.11 -11.34 9.30
C CYS A 212 0.72 -10.88 8.86
N THR A 213 0.22 -11.39 7.73
CA THR A 213 -1.16 -11.11 7.30
C THR A 213 -2.18 -11.58 8.33
N SER A 214 -1.99 -12.78 8.89
CA SER A 214 -2.88 -13.32 9.92
C SER A 214 -2.85 -12.48 11.19
N LEU A 215 -1.65 -12.09 11.66
CA LEU A 215 -1.50 -11.24 12.85
C LEU A 215 -2.13 -9.86 12.66
N LEU A 216 -1.87 -9.18 11.54
CA LEU A 216 -2.44 -7.86 11.30
C LEU A 216 -3.96 -7.93 11.06
N SER A 217 -4.46 -8.98 10.41
CA SER A 217 -5.92 -9.20 10.29
C SER A 217 -6.58 -9.39 11.65
N TYR A 218 -5.95 -10.13 12.56
CA TYR A 218 -6.40 -10.24 13.96
C TYR A 218 -6.48 -8.87 14.63
N TYR A 219 -5.45 -8.03 14.54
CA TYR A 219 -5.50 -6.68 15.11
C TYR A 219 -6.56 -5.78 14.46
N ALA A 220 -6.83 -5.94 13.15
CA ALA A 220 -7.89 -5.23 12.45
C ALA A 220 -9.31 -5.58 12.97
N GLU A 221 -9.49 -6.81 13.47
CA GLU A 221 -10.72 -7.25 14.12
C GLU A 221 -10.78 -6.79 15.58
N GLU A 222 -9.72 -7.01 16.36
CA GLU A 222 -9.65 -6.67 17.77
C GLU A 222 -9.86 -5.17 18.04
N ILE A 223 -9.31 -4.30 17.19
CA ILE A 223 -9.41 -2.85 17.37
C ILE A 223 -10.87 -2.35 17.40
N GLY A 224 -11.79 -3.11 16.79
CA GLY A 224 -13.22 -2.83 16.78
C GLY A 224 -14.00 -3.36 17.99
N LYS A 225 -13.37 -4.08 18.92
CA LYS A 225 -14.04 -4.69 20.07
C LYS A 225 -14.22 -3.72 21.24
N LYS A 226 -15.25 -4.00 22.05
CA LYS A 226 -15.45 -3.34 23.35
C LYS A 226 -14.26 -3.71 24.25
N GLY A 227 -13.65 -2.71 24.88
CA GLY A 227 -12.42 -2.89 25.67
C GLY A 227 -11.12 -2.73 24.87
N ALA A 228 -11.20 -2.45 23.56
CA ALA A 228 -10.07 -1.96 22.76
C ALA A 228 -10.36 -0.51 22.35
N CYS A 229 -10.49 -0.25 21.04
CA CYS A 229 -10.71 1.09 20.50
C CYS A 229 -12.10 1.29 19.89
N ASN A 230 -13.10 0.46 20.21
CA ASN A 230 -14.44 0.59 19.59
C ASN A 230 -15.03 1.99 19.73
N GLU A 231 -14.98 2.58 20.93
CA GLU A 231 -15.51 3.92 21.17
C GLU A 231 -14.80 4.97 20.31
N ASP A 232 -13.46 4.99 20.34
CA ASP A 232 -12.66 5.93 19.54
C ASP A 232 -12.85 5.73 18.04
N LEU A 233 -12.99 4.47 17.59
CA LEU A 233 -13.27 4.13 16.20
C LEU A 233 -14.65 4.66 15.77
N THR A 234 -15.68 4.52 16.61
CA THR A 234 -17.03 5.05 16.32
C THR A 234 -17.08 6.57 16.30
N LYS A 235 -16.21 7.24 17.06
CA LYS A 235 -16.03 8.70 17.04
C LYS A 235 -15.18 9.18 15.87
N GLY A 236 -14.69 8.27 15.03
CA GLY A 236 -13.86 8.61 13.88
C GLY A 236 -12.46 9.08 14.25
N ASN A 237 -11.89 8.60 15.36
CA ASN A 237 -10.55 8.98 15.77
C ASN A 237 -9.53 8.62 14.65
N PRO A 238 -8.76 9.59 14.12
CA PRO A 238 -7.90 9.38 12.97
C PRO A 238 -6.75 8.40 13.24
N LEU A 239 -6.25 8.33 14.47
CA LEU A 239 -5.21 7.37 14.87
C LEU A 239 -5.71 5.93 14.75
N VAL A 240 -6.93 5.70 15.25
CA VAL A 240 -7.56 4.37 15.28
C VAL A 240 -7.98 3.94 13.88
N ILE A 241 -8.50 4.87 13.07
CA ILE A 241 -8.80 4.63 11.65
C ILE A 241 -7.51 4.27 10.91
N ALA A 242 -6.43 5.05 11.07
CA ALA A 242 -5.16 4.78 10.41
C ALA A 242 -4.59 3.41 10.78
N ALA A 243 -4.67 3.02 12.06
CA ALA A 243 -4.28 1.69 12.53
C ALA A 243 -5.09 0.58 11.84
N LYS A 244 -6.43 0.64 11.93
CA LYS A 244 -7.30 -0.37 11.33
C LYS A 244 -7.09 -0.49 9.82
N THR A 245 -7.02 0.64 9.11
CA THR A 245 -6.77 0.68 7.66
C THR A 245 -5.42 0.08 7.31
N GLY A 246 -4.35 0.45 8.04
CA GLY A 246 -3.02 -0.11 7.85
C GLY A 246 -2.97 -1.62 8.09
N PHE A 247 -3.71 -2.11 9.09
CA PHE A 247 -3.81 -3.54 9.38
C PHE A 247 -4.50 -4.31 8.24
N LEU A 248 -5.67 -3.84 7.79
CA LEU A 248 -6.40 -4.46 6.68
C LEU A 248 -5.59 -4.48 5.38
N ALA A 249 -4.86 -3.40 5.10
CA ALA A 249 -4.11 -3.20 3.87
C ALA A 249 -2.75 -3.93 3.83
N TYR A 250 -2.33 -4.59 4.92
CA TYR A 250 -0.97 -5.15 5.04
C TYR A 250 -0.55 -5.98 3.84
N ARG A 251 -1.35 -7.00 3.47
CA ARG A 251 -0.99 -7.92 2.41
C ARG A 251 -0.87 -7.19 1.06
N ALA A 252 -1.84 -6.36 0.73
CA ALA A 252 -1.85 -5.59 -0.51
C ALA A 252 -0.65 -4.65 -0.61
N MET A 253 -0.34 -3.93 0.47
CA MET A 253 0.79 -3.00 0.51
C MET A 253 2.12 -3.76 0.42
N ARG A 254 2.31 -4.83 1.20
CA ARG A 254 3.52 -5.65 1.16
C ARG A 254 3.76 -6.19 -0.24
N ASP A 255 2.77 -6.84 -0.84
CA ASP A 255 2.93 -7.44 -2.17
C ASP A 255 3.22 -6.38 -3.23
N ALA A 256 2.63 -5.18 -3.11
CA ALA A 256 2.90 -4.07 -4.02
C ALA A 256 4.32 -3.51 -3.84
N THR A 257 4.79 -3.28 -2.61
CA THR A 257 6.10 -2.66 -2.34
C THR A 257 7.26 -3.63 -2.56
N CYS A 258 7.00 -4.94 -2.50
CA CYS A 258 7.96 -5.99 -2.83
C CYS A 258 8.14 -6.26 -4.32
N LEU A 259 7.37 -5.61 -5.20
CA LEU A 259 7.60 -5.70 -6.64
C LEU A 259 8.93 -5.05 -7.01
N THR A 260 9.69 -5.72 -7.87
CA THR A 260 10.92 -5.19 -8.45
C THR A 260 10.71 -4.78 -9.90
N ASN A 261 11.43 -3.74 -10.31
CA ASN A 261 11.52 -3.32 -11.69
C ASN A 261 12.36 -4.35 -12.46
N PRO A 262 11.84 -4.97 -13.53
CA PRO A 262 12.58 -6.00 -14.27
C PRO A 262 13.83 -5.47 -15.00
N GLU A 263 13.94 -4.15 -15.20
CA GLU A 263 15.08 -3.55 -15.92
C GLU A 263 16.24 -3.21 -14.98
N THR A 264 15.95 -2.74 -13.77
CA THR A 264 16.95 -2.28 -12.80
C THR A 264 17.14 -3.23 -11.62
N ASN A 265 16.22 -4.19 -11.44
CA ASN A 265 16.11 -5.06 -10.28
C ASN A 265 15.91 -4.31 -8.93
N ASN A 266 15.55 -3.03 -8.98
CA ASN A 266 15.24 -2.22 -7.80
C ASN A 266 13.78 -2.41 -7.37
N TYR A 267 13.46 -2.19 -6.09
CA TYR A 267 12.06 -2.13 -5.67
C TYR A 267 11.33 -0.97 -6.35
N CYS A 268 10.17 -1.28 -6.95
CA CYS A 268 9.33 -0.30 -7.61
C CYS A 268 8.88 0.83 -6.67
N PHE A 269 8.67 0.54 -5.38
CA PHE A 269 8.35 1.54 -4.37
C PHE A 269 9.54 2.46 -4.06
N ALA A 270 10.74 1.88 -3.97
CA ALA A 270 11.96 2.66 -3.73
C ALA A 270 12.24 3.63 -4.87
N GLU A 271 12.09 3.20 -6.12
CA GLU A 271 12.20 4.09 -7.29
C GLU A 271 11.11 5.17 -7.27
N ALA A 272 9.86 4.81 -6.98
CA ALA A 272 8.76 5.77 -6.93
C ALA A 272 9.01 6.89 -5.91
N ILE A 273 9.52 6.57 -4.71
CA ILE A 273 9.66 7.54 -3.62
C ILE A 273 10.96 8.34 -3.66
N THR A 274 11.98 7.88 -4.39
CA THR A 274 13.30 8.52 -4.40
C THR A 274 13.73 9.07 -5.75
N ASP A 275 13.14 8.64 -6.86
CA ASP A 275 13.34 9.29 -8.16
C ASP A 275 12.36 10.47 -8.30
N PRO A 276 12.84 11.73 -8.36
CA PRO A 276 12.00 12.91 -8.56
C PRO A 276 11.05 12.80 -9.77
N ARG A 277 11.44 12.04 -10.79
CA ARG A 277 10.67 11.83 -12.03
C ARG A 277 9.51 10.86 -11.85
N MET A 278 9.52 10.04 -10.79
CA MET A 278 8.55 8.99 -10.51
C MET A 278 7.71 9.24 -9.25
N THR A 279 7.90 10.37 -8.56
CA THR A 279 7.21 10.72 -7.31
C THR A 279 5.69 10.60 -7.37
N ALA A 280 5.06 10.90 -8.52
CA ALA A 280 3.62 10.70 -8.71
C ALA A 280 3.18 9.23 -8.56
N ASN A 281 4.07 8.26 -8.79
CA ASN A 281 3.78 6.84 -8.64
C ASN A 281 3.66 6.42 -7.17
N VAL A 282 4.16 7.20 -6.21
CA VAL A 282 3.99 6.92 -4.77
C VAL A 282 2.50 6.91 -4.39
N TYR A 283 1.69 7.77 -5.02
CA TYR A 283 0.24 7.82 -4.78
C TYR A 283 -0.50 6.55 -5.23
N ILE A 284 0.09 5.74 -6.11
CA ILE A 284 -0.48 4.44 -6.48
C ILE A 284 -0.47 3.49 -5.28
N TYR A 285 0.56 3.54 -4.43
CA TYR A 285 0.63 2.69 -3.24
C TYR A 285 -0.36 3.14 -2.16
N HIS A 286 -0.69 4.42 -2.11
CA HIS A 286 -1.71 4.97 -1.21
C HIS A 286 -3.12 4.43 -1.49
N LEU A 287 -3.37 3.92 -2.70
CA LEU A 287 -4.62 3.23 -3.03
C LEU A 287 -4.86 2.02 -2.12
N ALA A 288 -3.80 1.31 -1.69
CA ALA A 288 -3.91 0.17 -0.77
C ALA A 288 -4.57 0.58 0.56
N LEU A 289 -4.39 1.85 0.97
CA LEU A 289 -4.94 2.44 2.19
C LEU A 289 -6.29 3.11 1.96
N GLY A 290 -6.89 2.98 0.76
CA GLY A 290 -8.18 3.58 0.44
C GLY A 290 -8.11 5.07 0.09
N TYR A 291 -6.91 5.66 -0.04
CA TYR A 291 -6.81 7.03 -0.53
C TYR A 291 -7.09 7.06 -2.03
N SER A 292 -7.99 7.92 -2.48
CA SER A 292 -8.23 8.15 -3.90
C SER A 292 -6.99 8.74 -4.56
N LEU A 293 -6.74 8.37 -5.83
CA LEU A 293 -5.68 9.00 -6.60
C LEU A 293 -5.98 10.50 -6.77
N SER A 294 -5.11 11.35 -6.22
CA SER A 294 -5.16 12.80 -6.42
C SER A 294 -4.74 13.15 -7.85
N ALA A 295 -5.07 14.36 -8.29
CA ALA A 295 -4.71 14.81 -9.63
C ALA A 295 -3.18 14.76 -9.84
N GLY A 296 -2.73 13.87 -10.73
CA GLY A 296 -1.33 13.67 -11.07
C GLY A 296 -1.19 12.61 -12.14
N ARG A 297 -0.26 12.78 -13.09
CA ARG A 297 -0.01 11.78 -14.13
C ARG A 297 1.12 10.84 -13.66
N PRO A 298 0.81 9.57 -13.33
CA PRO A 298 1.87 8.62 -13.00
C PRO A 298 2.75 8.36 -14.22
N LYS A 299 4.01 8.01 -13.98
CA LYS A 299 4.89 7.48 -15.02
C LYS A 299 4.43 6.07 -15.40
N CYS A 300 4.17 5.89 -16.69
CA CYS A 300 3.68 4.67 -17.31
C CYS A 300 4.81 3.65 -17.55
N GLY A 301 5.59 3.35 -16.50
CA GLY A 301 6.71 2.41 -16.55
C GLY A 301 6.31 0.96 -16.24
N LYS A 302 7.30 0.06 -16.27
CA LYS A 302 7.11 -1.39 -16.05
C LYS A 302 6.58 -1.76 -14.66
N CYS A 303 6.80 -0.92 -13.67
CA CYS A 303 6.28 -1.10 -12.32
C CYS A 303 4.76 -0.87 -12.21
N LEU A 304 4.18 0.02 -13.02
CA LEU A 304 2.80 0.46 -12.79
C LEU A 304 1.75 -0.64 -13.05
N PRO A 305 1.81 -1.41 -14.15
CA PRO A 305 0.86 -2.51 -14.37
C PRO A 305 0.87 -3.60 -13.29
N PRO A 306 2.02 -4.17 -12.86
CA PRO A 306 2.03 -5.18 -11.80
C PRO A 306 1.57 -4.62 -10.45
N THR A 307 1.94 -3.39 -10.09
CA THR A 307 1.42 -2.75 -8.86
C THR A 307 -0.11 -2.63 -8.92
N MET A 308 -0.66 -2.12 -10.02
CA MET A 308 -2.12 -2.03 -10.19
C MET A 308 -2.80 -3.41 -10.25
N LYS A 309 -2.12 -4.47 -10.69
CA LYS A 309 -2.63 -5.83 -10.66
C LYS A 309 -2.76 -6.36 -9.23
N VAL A 310 -1.75 -6.14 -8.38
CA VAL A 310 -1.80 -6.51 -6.94
C VAL A 310 -2.97 -5.79 -6.25
N LEU A 311 -3.09 -4.48 -6.48
CA LEU A 311 -4.15 -3.67 -5.89
C LEU A 311 -5.54 -4.10 -6.38
N ARG A 312 -5.68 -4.51 -7.65
CA ARG A 312 -6.93 -5.07 -8.18
C ARG A 312 -7.35 -6.34 -7.47
N GLN A 313 -6.39 -7.23 -7.22
CA GLN A 313 -6.64 -8.50 -6.55
C GLN A 313 -7.14 -8.26 -5.13
N ALA A 314 -6.49 -7.35 -4.40
CA ALA A 314 -6.95 -6.93 -3.08
C ALA A 314 -8.34 -6.27 -3.12
N ALA A 315 -8.60 -5.41 -4.10
CA ALA A 315 -9.89 -4.75 -4.29
C ALA A 315 -11.05 -5.73 -4.58
N GLY A 316 -10.77 -6.96 -4.99
CA GLY A 316 -11.78 -8.02 -5.10
C GLY A 316 -12.45 -8.39 -3.77
N ASN A 317 -11.79 -8.11 -2.64
CA ASN A 317 -12.39 -8.21 -1.31
C ASN A 317 -12.91 -6.84 -0.86
N LYS A 318 -14.23 -6.72 -0.65
CA LYS A 318 -14.89 -5.47 -0.21
C LYS A 318 -14.45 -4.97 1.17
N GLN A 319 -13.82 -5.81 1.98
CA GLN A 319 -13.28 -5.41 3.29
C GLN A 319 -11.93 -4.68 3.16
N GLN A 320 -11.28 -4.74 1.99
CA GLN A 320 -10.01 -4.08 1.75
C GLN A 320 -10.26 -2.59 1.42
N PRO A 321 -9.49 -1.65 2.00
CA PRO A 321 -9.67 -0.20 1.76
C PRO A 321 -9.60 0.17 0.27
N VAL A 322 -8.72 -0.51 -0.48
CA VAL A 322 -8.54 -0.29 -1.93
C VAL A 322 -9.79 -0.61 -2.77
N SER A 323 -10.72 -1.40 -2.25
CA SER A 323 -11.95 -1.78 -2.98
C SER A 323 -12.83 -0.57 -3.32
N GLU A 324 -12.76 0.49 -2.51
CA GLU A 324 -13.55 1.72 -2.71
C GLU A 324 -12.98 2.62 -3.81
N VAL A 325 -11.66 2.57 -4.04
CA VAL A 325 -10.96 3.54 -4.89
C VAL A 325 -10.34 2.96 -6.15
N TYR A 326 -10.21 1.62 -6.25
CA TYR A 326 -9.47 0.98 -7.33
C TYR A 326 -9.99 1.31 -8.73
N VAL A 327 -11.30 1.13 -8.98
CA VAL A 327 -11.88 1.30 -10.32
C VAL A 327 -11.68 2.72 -10.85
N THR A 328 -11.93 3.70 -9.97
CA THR A 328 -11.72 5.12 -10.29
C THR A 328 -10.24 5.39 -10.59
N ALA A 329 -9.33 4.89 -9.76
CA ALA A 329 -7.89 5.09 -9.97
C ALA A 329 -7.39 4.40 -11.25
N ALA A 330 -7.82 3.17 -11.53
CA ALA A 330 -7.47 2.44 -12.75
C ALA A 330 -7.96 3.16 -14.01
N THR A 331 -9.15 3.77 -13.95
CA THR A 331 -9.67 4.62 -15.04
C THR A 331 -8.77 5.84 -15.27
N GLN A 332 -8.36 6.53 -14.21
CA GLN A 332 -7.44 7.67 -14.31
C GLN A 332 -6.07 7.25 -14.87
N VAL A 333 -5.54 6.10 -14.45
CA VAL A 333 -4.30 5.54 -15.00
C VAL A 333 -4.43 5.27 -16.49
N ASN A 334 -5.55 4.70 -16.95
CA ASN A 334 -5.78 4.46 -18.38
C ASN A 334 -5.92 5.76 -19.18
N VAL A 335 -6.48 6.82 -18.61
CA VAL A 335 -6.49 8.16 -19.24
C VAL A 335 -5.07 8.72 -19.36
N ALA A 336 -4.20 8.46 -18.38
CA ALA A 336 -2.83 8.97 -18.38
C ALA A 336 -1.87 8.15 -19.26
N CYS A 337 -2.01 6.82 -19.26
CA CYS A 337 -1.04 5.87 -19.82
C CYS A 337 -1.50 5.16 -21.09
N GLY A 338 -2.72 5.42 -21.55
CA GLY A 338 -3.31 4.81 -22.72
C GLY A 338 -4.43 3.82 -22.38
N PRO A 339 -5.36 3.59 -23.32
CA PRO A 339 -6.50 2.71 -23.10
C PRO A 339 -6.01 1.29 -22.76
N ASN A 340 -6.67 0.65 -21.80
CA ASN A 340 -6.39 -0.71 -21.36
C ASN A 340 -4.96 -0.94 -20.81
N PHE A 341 -4.26 0.12 -20.39
CA PHE A 341 -2.95 -0.01 -19.73
C PHE A 341 -3.04 -0.86 -18.45
N VAL A 342 -4.13 -0.71 -17.70
CA VAL A 342 -4.52 -1.55 -16.55
C VAL A 342 -6.00 -1.94 -16.64
N THR A 343 -6.36 -3.04 -15.99
CA THR A 343 -7.75 -3.51 -15.93
C THR A 343 -8.58 -2.64 -14.98
N ALA A 344 -9.52 -1.85 -15.50
CA ALA A 344 -10.39 -0.96 -14.72
C ALA A 344 -11.69 -1.64 -14.24
N SER A 345 -11.66 -2.95 -14.01
CA SER A 345 -12.81 -3.72 -13.52
C SER A 345 -12.38 -4.69 -12.42
N LEU A 346 -13.29 -4.94 -11.49
CA LEU A 346 -13.13 -5.97 -10.47
C LEU A 346 -13.84 -7.23 -10.98
N SER A 347 -13.21 -8.39 -10.81
CA SER A 347 -13.95 -9.64 -10.97
C SER A 347 -14.92 -9.69 -9.81
N SER A 348 -16.22 -9.62 -10.07
CA SER A 348 -17.21 -10.03 -9.07
C SER A 348 -16.82 -11.45 -8.67
N GLY A 349 -16.50 -11.68 -7.39
CA GLY A 349 -16.25 -13.03 -6.90
C GLY A 349 -17.43 -13.88 -7.35
N ALA A 350 -17.18 -14.90 -8.17
CA ALA A 350 -18.20 -15.88 -8.46
C ALA A 350 -18.63 -16.42 -7.10
N CYS A 351 -19.88 -16.17 -6.69
CA CYS A 351 -20.52 -17.02 -5.72
C CYS A 351 -20.25 -18.44 -6.19
N SER A 352 -19.63 -19.27 -5.35
CA SER A 352 -19.55 -20.71 -5.56
C SER A 352 -20.95 -21.14 -6.00
N SER A 353 -21.10 -21.46 -7.29
CA SER A 353 -22.37 -21.94 -7.79
C SER A 353 -22.59 -23.25 -7.05
N PHE A 354 -23.45 -23.22 -6.03
CA PHE A 354 -24.10 -24.41 -5.53
C PHE A 354 -24.82 -25.00 -6.73
N HIS A 355 -24.15 -25.93 -7.42
CA HIS A 355 -24.83 -26.83 -8.32
C HIS A 355 -25.75 -27.65 -7.40
N PRO A 356 -27.09 -27.53 -7.51
CA PRO A 356 -27.95 -28.47 -6.83
C PRO A 356 -27.55 -29.86 -7.33
N LEU A 357 -27.12 -30.72 -6.40
CA LEU A 357 -26.87 -32.12 -6.72
C LEU A 357 -28.11 -32.67 -7.44
N PRO A 358 -27.96 -33.40 -8.56
CA PRO A 358 -29.11 -33.92 -9.28
C PRO A 358 -29.95 -34.77 -8.33
N PHE A 359 -31.26 -34.54 -8.33
CA PHE A 359 -32.26 -35.22 -7.48
C PHE A 359 -32.13 -36.75 -7.46
N SER A 360 -31.48 -37.33 -8.49
CA SER A 360 -31.14 -38.75 -8.60
C SER A 360 -30.28 -39.30 -7.45
N LEU A 361 -29.39 -38.49 -6.85
CA LEU A 361 -28.53 -38.93 -5.74
C LEU A 361 -29.21 -38.93 -4.37
N MET A 362 -30.30 -38.17 -4.19
CA MET A 362 -31.09 -38.17 -2.95
C MET A 362 -31.95 -39.44 -2.81
N PHE A 363 -32.46 -39.99 -3.91
CA PHE A 363 -33.22 -41.25 -3.88
C PHE A 363 -32.35 -42.46 -3.54
N LEU A 364 -31.06 -42.43 -3.90
CA LEU A 364 -30.15 -43.52 -3.57
C LEU A 364 -29.85 -43.60 -2.06
N LEU A 365 -29.71 -42.46 -1.39
CA LEU A 365 -29.48 -42.41 0.06
C LEU A 365 -30.71 -42.82 0.89
N ILE A 366 -31.91 -42.47 0.43
CA ILE A 366 -33.17 -42.88 1.09
C ILE A 366 -33.43 -44.37 0.88
N GLY A 367 -33.10 -44.93 -0.28
CA GLY A 367 -33.21 -46.37 -0.55
C GLY A 367 -32.27 -47.22 0.30
N ILE A 368 -31.05 -46.72 0.57
CA ILE A 368 -30.08 -47.42 1.43
C ILE A 368 -30.56 -47.40 2.89
N LEU A 369 -31.10 -46.29 3.40
CA LEU A 369 -31.66 -46.25 4.76
C LEU A 369 -32.90 -47.15 4.94
N GLY A 370 -33.75 -47.28 3.91
CA GLY A 370 -34.91 -48.16 3.95
C GLY A 370 -34.55 -49.65 4.01
N PHE A 371 -33.43 -50.05 3.40
CA PHE A 371 -32.95 -51.44 3.40
C PHE A 371 -32.37 -51.88 4.75
N PHE A 372 -31.89 -50.94 5.57
CA PHE A 372 -31.41 -51.23 6.92
C PHE A 372 -32.52 -51.21 8.00
N LEU A 373 -33.75 -50.83 7.65
CA LEU A 373 -34.89 -50.75 8.55
C LEU A 373 -36.04 -51.74 8.22
N SER A 374 -35.81 -52.73 7.35
CA SER A 374 -36.76 -53.84 7.10
C SER A 374 -36.23 -55.17 7.62
#